data_AF-A0A522BJX6-F1
#
_entry.id   AF-A0A522BJX6-F1
#
_cell.length_a   1.000
_cell.length_b   1.000
_cell.length_c   1.000
_cell.angle_alpha   90.00
_cell.angle_beta   90.00
_cell.angle_gamma   90.00
#
_symmetry.space_group_name_H-M   'P 1'
#
loop_
_entity.id
_entity.type
_entity.pdbx_description
1 polymer ?
#
loop_
_entity_poly.entity_id
_entity_poly.type
_entity_poly.pdbx_seq_one_letter_code
_entity_poly.pdbx_strand_id
1 'polypeptide(L)'
;MAELTPSQREVLRALVDTAVPSLQVADDPHGFWALPGSAVGTHLALEQAFGDMPEADQTGMQQLLDGLAMLGFQHQGRNTREGMLGTAMALAPEALVAISTLRGASCMLAHSLTDEQGRNPFWAEYGYPGPQVAPPTTEPYITPHVPTDGEVLEADVVVVGSGAGGGTIAGVLAQQGMRVVVLEAGRATSERDYRGLEIEASQTMMYRGGIAVSADGNVGLLAGATLGGGTTINWHNCVRPSAEVRSEWARDWGLTDVDSPEFDRHLETVLARMKANDSCSDFNGPHQRMAEGAKALGWSMHTAVRNVDPDTYDPVAAGYTQFGDPTGSKMSTLNTYLRDAYDHGAVIVPSTRADQVCVEDGRTTGVAATWTDPESGEQRRVTVRATHVVVACGALETPALLLRSGIGGPAVGQNLYLHPSA
;
A
#
# COMPACT_ATOMS: atom_id res chain seq x y z
N MET A 1 5.79 23.19 -9.68
CA MET A 1 5.21 22.12 -10.51
C MET A 1 5.25 22.59 -11.95
N ALA A 2 5.89 21.85 -12.85
CA ALA A 2 5.91 22.23 -14.26
C ALA A 2 4.57 21.80 -14.88
N GLU A 3 3.68 22.76 -15.15
CA GLU A 3 2.41 22.48 -15.84
C GLU A 3 2.66 22.00 -17.28
N LEU A 4 1.90 21.01 -17.73
CA LEU A 4 1.95 20.57 -19.11
C LEU A 4 1.46 21.68 -20.05
N THR A 5 2.14 21.85 -21.18
CA THR A 5 1.69 22.76 -22.23
C THR A 5 0.38 22.27 -22.86
N PRO A 6 -0.40 23.14 -23.53
CA PRO A 6 -1.62 22.71 -24.24
C PRO A 6 -1.37 21.57 -25.23
N SER A 7 -0.23 21.61 -25.95
CA SER A 7 0.15 20.54 -26.89
C SER A 7 0.45 19.22 -26.18
N GLN A 8 1.14 19.26 -25.04
CA GLN A 8 1.43 18.06 -24.24
C GLN A 8 0.14 17.44 -23.68
N ARG A 9 -0.82 18.28 -23.25
CA ARG A 9 -2.15 17.82 -22.80
C ARG A 9 -2.94 17.13 -23.91
N GLU A 10 -2.88 17.64 -25.14
CA GLU A 10 -3.52 16.97 -26.30
C GLU A 10 -2.89 15.61 -26.60
N VAL A 11 -1.55 15.50 -26.53
CA VAL A 11 -0.85 14.22 -26.70
C VAL A 11 -1.21 13.24 -25.59
N LEU A 12 -1.23 13.69 -24.32
CA LEU A 12 -1.59 12.85 -23.19
C LEU A 12 -3.03 12.31 -23.34
N ARG A 13 -3.98 13.18 -23.71
CA ARG A 13 -5.37 12.77 -24.03
C ARG A 13 -5.39 11.73 -25.15
N ALA A 14 -4.66 11.97 -26.24
CA ALA A 14 -4.59 11.05 -27.36
C ALA A 14 -3.98 9.69 -27.00
N LEU A 15 -3.01 9.66 -26.08
CA LEU A 15 -2.39 8.44 -25.58
C LEU A 15 -3.37 7.64 -24.72
N VAL A 16 -4.06 8.32 -23.80
CA VAL A 16 -5.15 7.73 -22.99
C VAL A 16 -6.22 7.11 -23.89
N ASP A 17 -6.69 7.83 -24.91
CA ASP A 17 -7.72 7.34 -25.84
C ASP A 17 -7.18 6.29 -26.82
N THR A 18 -5.85 6.12 -26.91
CA THR A 18 -5.25 4.98 -27.62
C THR A 18 -5.23 3.73 -26.74
N ALA A 19 -4.99 3.90 -25.43
CA ALA A 19 -4.99 2.81 -24.45
C ALA A 19 -6.42 2.32 -24.13
N VAL A 20 -7.36 3.25 -23.96
CA VAL A 20 -8.78 3.01 -23.67
C VAL A 20 -9.61 3.70 -24.74
N PRO A 21 -9.81 3.05 -25.90
CA PRO A 21 -10.40 3.65 -27.08
C PRO A 21 -11.92 3.60 -27.08
N SER A 22 -12.53 4.59 -27.73
CA SER A 22 -13.92 4.48 -28.18
C SER A 22 -14.00 3.57 -29.40
N LEU A 23 -14.92 2.61 -29.36
CA LEU A 23 -15.19 1.58 -30.35
C LEU A 23 -16.68 1.58 -30.70
N GLN A 24 -16.97 1.31 -31.97
CA GLN A 24 -18.34 1.12 -32.44
C GLN A 24 -18.70 -0.36 -32.36
N VAL A 25 -19.51 -0.72 -31.36
CA VAL A 25 -20.03 -2.08 -31.16
C VAL A 25 -21.54 -2.02 -31.25
N ALA A 26 -22.14 -2.94 -32.02
CA ALA A 26 -23.56 -2.88 -32.36
C ALA A 26 -24.50 -3.11 -31.16
N ASP A 27 -24.04 -3.86 -30.16
CA ASP A 27 -24.76 -4.17 -28.93
C ASP A 27 -23.93 -3.66 -27.75
N ASP A 28 -24.14 -2.38 -27.41
CA ASP A 28 -23.43 -1.68 -26.34
C ASP A 28 -24.45 -1.01 -25.38
N PRO A 29 -25.23 -1.81 -24.63
CA PRO A 29 -26.34 -1.31 -23.82
C PRO A 29 -25.89 -0.38 -22.68
N HIS A 30 -24.61 -0.47 -22.27
CA HIS A 30 -24.01 0.35 -21.22
C HIS A 30 -23.16 1.49 -21.77
N GLY A 31 -22.97 1.60 -23.09
CA GLY A 31 -22.08 2.58 -23.70
C GLY A 31 -20.60 2.37 -23.40
N PHE A 32 -20.23 1.17 -22.94
CA PHE A 32 -18.90 0.79 -22.51
C PHE A 32 -17.89 0.94 -23.65
N TRP A 33 -18.23 0.39 -24.82
CA TRP A 33 -17.34 0.41 -25.97
C TRP A 33 -17.25 1.81 -26.56
N ALA A 34 -18.34 2.58 -26.54
CA ALA A 34 -18.35 3.94 -27.07
C ALA A 34 -17.57 4.95 -26.19
N LEU A 35 -17.21 4.61 -24.95
CA LEU A 35 -16.61 5.53 -23.99
C LEU A 35 -15.07 5.50 -24.03
N PRO A 36 -14.39 6.58 -24.43
CA PRO A 36 -12.93 6.65 -24.37
C PRO A 36 -12.45 6.97 -22.95
N GLY A 37 -11.22 6.58 -22.61
CA GLY A 37 -10.63 6.85 -21.29
C GLY A 37 -10.58 8.34 -20.93
N SER A 38 -10.40 9.23 -21.90
CA SER A 38 -10.40 10.67 -21.60
C SER A 38 -11.76 11.22 -21.16
N ALA A 39 -12.87 10.53 -21.46
CA ALA A 39 -14.21 10.94 -21.04
C ALA A 39 -14.43 10.76 -19.53
N VAL A 40 -13.68 9.87 -18.88
CA VAL A 40 -13.72 9.68 -17.41
C VAL A 40 -12.60 10.44 -16.68
N GLY A 41 -11.91 11.36 -17.37
CA GLY A 41 -10.90 12.20 -16.73
C GLY A 41 -9.54 11.54 -16.52
N THR A 42 -9.27 10.36 -17.08
CA THR A 42 -7.99 9.64 -16.92
C THR A 42 -6.75 10.50 -17.23
N HIS A 43 -6.80 11.29 -18.30
CA HIS A 43 -5.72 12.20 -18.68
C HIS A 43 -5.45 13.31 -17.64
N LEU A 44 -6.48 13.77 -16.92
CA LEU A 44 -6.33 14.76 -15.85
C LEU A 44 -5.69 14.12 -14.61
N ALA A 45 -6.11 12.91 -14.25
CA ALA A 45 -5.52 12.15 -13.16
C ALA A 45 -4.03 11.83 -13.42
N LEU A 46 -3.68 11.48 -14.67
CA LEU A 46 -2.29 11.29 -15.07
C LEU A 46 -1.47 12.59 -14.99
N GLU A 47 -2.02 13.71 -15.45
CA GLU A 47 -1.34 15.01 -15.34
C GLU A 47 -1.07 15.37 -13.88
N GLN A 48 -2.04 15.15 -12.98
CA GLN A 48 -1.86 15.34 -11.55
C GLN A 48 -0.74 14.45 -11.00
N ALA A 49 -0.78 13.14 -11.33
CA ALA A 49 0.24 12.20 -10.88
C ALA A 49 1.66 12.57 -11.37
N PHE A 50 1.80 13.17 -12.56
CA PHE A 50 3.10 13.69 -13.02
C PHE A 50 3.59 14.84 -12.17
N GLY A 51 2.70 15.71 -11.71
CA GLY A 51 3.05 16.84 -10.85
C GLY A 51 3.76 16.44 -9.55
N ASP A 52 3.49 15.23 -9.07
CA ASP A 52 4.02 14.67 -7.82
C ASP A 52 5.32 13.86 -8.01
N MET A 53 5.76 13.63 -9.25
CA MET A 53 6.99 12.90 -9.55
C MET A 53 8.25 13.75 -9.30
N PRO A 54 9.43 13.14 -9.11
CA PRO A 54 10.70 13.86 -9.13
C PRO A 54 10.89 14.70 -10.40
N GLU A 55 11.55 15.86 -10.31
CA GLU A 55 11.73 16.80 -11.43
C GLU A 55 12.38 16.16 -12.67
N ALA A 56 13.30 15.21 -12.47
CA ALA A 56 13.95 14.48 -13.57
C ALA A 56 12.94 13.64 -14.37
N ASP A 57 12.02 12.96 -13.67
CA ASP A 57 10.99 12.13 -14.29
C ASP A 57 9.94 12.98 -14.99
N GLN A 58 9.56 14.13 -14.39
CA GLN A 58 8.70 15.14 -15.05
C GLN A 58 9.31 15.61 -16.37
N THR A 59 10.61 15.92 -16.36
CA THR A 59 11.33 16.39 -17.55
C THR A 59 11.36 15.31 -18.64
N GLY A 60 11.66 14.06 -18.28
CA GLY A 60 11.67 12.94 -19.24
C GLY A 60 10.30 12.71 -19.86
N MET A 61 9.22 12.80 -19.06
CA MET A 61 7.85 12.69 -19.54
C MET A 61 7.49 13.82 -20.51
N GLN A 62 7.82 15.06 -20.18
CA GLN A 62 7.56 16.22 -21.05
C GLN A 62 8.27 16.07 -22.41
N GLN A 63 9.53 15.61 -22.41
CA GLN A 63 10.28 15.36 -23.64
C GLN A 63 9.64 14.27 -24.51
N LEU A 64 9.13 13.20 -23.90
CA LEU A 64 8.38 12.17 -24.62
C LEU A 64 7.11 12.76 -25.27
N LEU A 65 6.34 13.53 -24.51
CA LEU A 65 5.11 14.16 -25.02
C LEU A 65 5.40 15.16 -26.15
N ASP A 66 6.46 15.97 -26.03
CA ASP A 66 6.89 16.90 -27.08
C ASP A 66 7.35 16.17 -28.34
N GLY A 67 8.11 15.08 -28.20
CA GLY A 67 8.53 14.24 -29.32
C GLY A 67 7.35 13.66 -30.08
N LEU A 68 6.33 13.16 -29.37
CA LEU A 68 5.09 12.68 -29.98
C LEU A 68 4.30 13.82 -30.64
N ALA A 69 4.24 14.99 -30.01
CA ALA A 69 3.58 16.17 -30.57
C ALA A 69 4.22 16.61 -31.89
N MET A 70 5.55 16.60 -31.98
CA MET A 70 6.30 16.95 -33.19
C MET A 70 5.99 16.00 -34.37
N LEU A 71 5.66 14.74 -34.08
CA LEU A 71 5.23 13.76 -35.08
C LEU A 71 3.73 13.84 -35.40
N GLY A 72 3.00 14.79 -34.79
CA GLY A 72 1.58 14.99 -35.00
C GLY A 72 0.70 13.87 -34.43
N PHE A 73 1.19 13.15 -33.39
CA PHE A 73 0.53 11.99 -32.79
C PHE A 73 -0.94 12.25 -32.42
N GLN A 74 -1.22 13.40 -31.80
CA GLN A 74 -2.54 13.82 -31.35
C GLN A 74 -3.55 14.02 -32.49
N HIS A 75 -3.08 14.18 -33.73
CA HIS A 75 -3.94 14.34 -34.91
C HIS A 75 -4.14 13.04 -35.71
N GLN A 76 -3.49 11.95 -35.31
CA GLN A 76 -3.58 10.67 -36.01
C GLN A 76 -4.78 9.82 -35.55
N GLY A 77 -5.23 8.93 -36.42
CA GLY A 77 -6.15 7.85 -36.05
C GLY A 77 -5.47 6.78 -35.19
N ARG A 78 -6.27 5.99 -34.47
CA ARG A 78 -5.79 5.00 -33.48
C ARG A 78 -4.71 4.05 -34.03
N ASN A 79 -4.94 3.40 -35.16
CA ASN A 79 -3.97 2.42 -35.70
C ASN A 79 -2.61 3.06 -35.98
N THR A 80 -2.60 4.31 -36.46
CA THR A 80 -1.37 5.07 -36.68
C THR A 80 -0.71 5.41 -35.34
N ARG A 81 -1.48 5.85 -34.34
CA ARG A 81 -0.97 6.10 -32.98
C ARG A 81 -0.32 4.85 -32.37
N GLU A 82 -0.98 3.69 -32.44
CA GLU A 82 -0.43 2.42 -31.98
C GLU A 82 0.89 2.07 -32.68
N GLY A 83 0.96 2.25 -34.01
CA GLY A 83 2.19 2.05 -34.77
C GLY A 83 3.31 3.02 -34.37
N MET A 84 2.98 4.29 -34.10
CA MET A 84 3.94 5.30 -33.64
C MET A 84 4.50 4.94 -32.26
N LEU A 85 3.63 4.56 -31.32
CA LEU A 85 4.04 4.12 -29.98
C LEU A 85 4.92 2.87 -30.07
N GLY A 86 4.51 1.85 -30.83
CA GLY A 86 5.31 0.64 -31.01
C GLY A 86 6.69 0.92 -31.62
N THR A 87 6.77 1.84 -32.59
CA THR A 87 8.04 2.27 -33.16
C THR A 87 8.91 2.98 -32.12
N ALA A 88 8.35 3.90 -31.34
CA ALA A 88 9.08 4.60 -30.28
C ALA A 88 9.62 3.63 -29.21
N MET A 89 8.78 2.69 -28.76
CA MET A 89 9.16 1.63 -27.80
C MET A 89 10.28 0.73 -28.34
N ALA A 90 10.32 0.47 -29.65
CA ALA A 90 11.37 -0.35 -30.27
C ALA A 90 12.70 0.39 -30.44
N LEU A 91 12.69 1.73 -30.51
CA LEU A 91 13.88 2.54 -30.76
C LEU A 91 14.62 2.95 -29.48
N ALA A 92 13.92 3.07 -28.35
CA ALA A 92 14.50 3.54 -27.09
C ALA A 92 13.94 2.76 -25.87
N PRO A 93 14.79 2.10 -25.05
CA PRO A 93 14.36 1.43 -23.82
C PRO A 93 13.63 2.35 -22.84
N GLU A 94 14.03 3.61 -22.73
CA GLU A 94 13.39 4.60 -21.86
C GLU A 94 11.97 4.92 -22.34
N ALA A 95 11.77 5.00 -23.66
CA ALA A 95 10.44 5.18 -24.25
C ALA A 95 9.56 3.93 -24.05
N LEU A 96 10.15 2.73 -24.13
CA LEU A 96 9.45 1.48 -23.81
C LEU A 96 8.88 1.51 -22.39
N VAL A 97 9.70 1.84 -21.39
CA VAL A 97 9.27 1.92 -19.98
C VAL A 97 8.20 3.00 -19.82
N ALA A 98 8.45 4.21 -20.29
CA ALA A 98 7.53 5.33 -20.12
C ALA A 98 6.17 5.06 -20.79
N ILE A 99 6.15 4.63 -22.06
CA ILE A 99 4.91 4.35 -22.79
C ILE A 99 4.15 3.17 -22.17
N SER A 100 4.85 2.11 -21.74
CA SER A 100 4.21 0.96 -21.08
C SER A 100 3.55 1.36 -19.76
N THR A 101 4.26 2.15 -18.95
CA THR A 101 3.74 2.71 -17.70
C THR A 101 2.51 3.59 -17.94
N LEU A 102 2.57 4.50 -18.91
CA LEU A 102 1.44 5.36 -19.26
C LEU A 102 0.22 4.57 -19.73
N ARG A 103 0.43 3.53 -20.55
CA ARG A 103 -0.66 2.68 -21.05
C ARG A 103 -1.30 1.90 -19.90
N GLY A 104 -0.49 1.27 -19.03
CA GLY A 104 -0.98 0.54 -17.86
C GLY A 104 -1.76 1.45 -16.91
N ALA A 105 -1.19 2.60 -16.57
CA ALA A 105 -1.83 3.60 -15.72
C ALA A 105 -3.12 4.16 -16.34
N SER A 106 -3.16 4.35 -17.68
CA SER A 106 -4.37 4.79 -18.38
C SER A 106 -5.51 3.78 -18.22
N CYS A 107 -5.22 2.48 -18.42
CA CYS A 107 -6.23 1.44 -18.25
C CYS A 107 -6.71 1.35 -16.80
N MET A 108 -5.78 1.32 -15.85
CA MET A 108 -6.11 1.26 -14.42
C MET A 108 -6.98 2.46 -14.01
N LEU A 109 -6.53 3.69 -14.27
CA LEU A 109 -7.28 4.89 -13.90
C LEU A 109 -8.63 4.97 -14.59
N ALA A 110 -8.73 4.62 -15.88
CA ALA A 110 -10.01 4.63 -16.57
C ALA A 110 -11.05 3.73 -15.90
N HIS A 111 -10.65 2.57 -15.39
CA HIS A 111 -11.56 1.62 -14.74
C HIS A 111 -11.74 1.84 -13.24
N SER A 112 -10.90 2.66 -12.60
CA SER A 112 -10.92 2.86 -11.14
C SER A 112 -11.32 4.27 -10.70
N LEU A 113 -11.24 5.28 -11.57
CA LEU A 113 -11.70 6.64 -11.27
C LEU A 113 -13.21 6.67 -11.06
N THR A 114 -13.69 7.58 -10.22
CA THR A 114 -15.12 7.74 -9.95
C THR A 114 -15.55 9.18 -10.12
N ASP A 115 -16.84 9.36 -10.45
CA ASP A 115 -17.50 10.66 -10.40
C ASP A 115 -17.77 11.11 -8.94
N GLU A 116 -18.38 12.28 -8.78
CA GLU A 116 -18.74 12.83 -7.45
C GLU A 116 -19.71 11.93 -6.66
N GLN A 117 -20.38 10.97 -7.33
CA GLN A 117 -21.27 10.00 -6.72
C GLN A 117 -20.58 8.66 -6.43
N GLY A 118 -19.26 8.56 -6.64
CA GLY A 118 -18.48 7.34 -6.40
C GLY A 118 -18.72 6.25 -7.42
N ARG A 119 -19.15 6.59 -8.65
CA ARG A 119 -19.45 5.64 -9.73
C ARG A 119 -18.47 5.77 -10.89
N ASN A 120 -18.23 4.66 -11.57
CA ASN A 120 -17.53 4.63 -12.84
C ASN A 120 -18.47 4.08 -13.92
N PRO A 121 -18.58 4.73 -15.09
CA PRO A 121 -19.46 4.30 -16.17
C PRO A 121 -19.10 2.93 -16.77
N PHE A 122 -17.83 2.50 -16.69
CA PHE A 122 -17.41 1.19 -17.19
C PHE A 122 -17.89 0.03 -16.29
N TRP A 123 -18.22 0.28 -15.03
CA TRP A 123 -18.55 -0.79 -14.08
C TRP A 123 -19.85 -1.54 -14.42
N ALA A 124 -20.80 -0.87 -15.08
CA ALA A 124 -22.08 -1.45 -15.45
C ALA A 124 -21.92 -2.65 -16.40
N GLU A 125 -20.99 -2.55 -17.36
CA GLU A 125 -20.71 -3.63 -18.33
C GLU A 125 -20.20 -4.90 -17.64
N TYR A 126 -19.39 -4.74 -16.59
CA TYR A 126 -18.85 -5.86 -15.83
C TYR A 126 -19.83 -6.37 -14.76
N GLY A 127 -21.00 -5.74 -14.62
CA GLY A 127 -21.95 -6.02 -13.54
C GLY A 127 -21.39 -5.69 -12.15
N TYR A 128 -20.41 -4.79 -12.07
CA TYR A 128 -19.80 -4.40 -10.81
C TYR A 128 -20.60 -3.23 -10.19
N PRO A 129 -21.22 -3.40 -9.01
CA PRO A 129 -22.08 -2.39 -8.42
C PRO A 129 -21.32 -1.26 -7.71
N GLY A 130 -19.98 -1.30 -7.69
CA GLY A 130 -19.15 -0.47 -6.83
C GLY A 130 -19.07 -1.00 -5.39
N PRO A 131 -18.34 -0.33 -4.49
CA PRO A 131 -18.30 -0.66 -3.07
C PRO A 131 -19.71 -0.61 -2.47
N GLN A 132 -20.14 -1.71 -1.85
CA GLN A 132 -21.52 -1.84 -1.35
C GLN A 132 -21.68 -1.55 0.14
N VAL A 133 -20.57 -1.54 0.89
CA VAL A 133 -20.59 -1.35 2.33
C VAL A 133 -20.23 0.08 2.65
N ALA A 134 -21.18 0.81 3.23
CA ALA A 134 -20.96 2.17 3.66
C ALA A 134 -20.08 2.19 4.92
N PRO A 135 -19.04 3.03 4.96
CA PRO A 135 -18.24 3.22 6.17
C PRO A 135 -19.12 3.69 7.34
N PRO A 136 -18.79 3.28 8.58
CA PRO A 136 -19.50 3.75 9.77
C PRO A 136 -19.27 5.25 9.99
N THR A 137 -20.15 5.90 10.76
CA THR A 137 -20.02 7.31 11.14
C THR A 137 -19.39 7.51 12.52
N THR A 138 -19.00 6.43 13.19
CA THR A 138 -18.40 6.46 14.52
C THR A 138 -17.00 7.08 14.49
N GLU A 139 -16.63 7.74 15.57
CA GLU A 139 -15.26 8.25 15.73
C GLU A 139 -14.25 7.10 15.76
N PRO A 140 -13.01 7.33 15.27
CA PRO A 140 -11.93 6.36 15.33
C PRO A 140 -11.66 5.97 16.78
N TYR A 141 -11.37 4.69 17.00
CA TYR A 141 -11.05 4.20 18.33
C TYR A 141 -9.77 4.83 18.89
N ILE A 142 -8.71 4.85 18.08
CA ILE A 142 -7.44 5.47 18.45
C ILE A 142 -7.52 6.95 18.13
N THR A 143 -7.31 7.81 19.13
CA THR A 143 -7.14 9.25 18.91
C THR A 143 -5.66 9.56 18.65
N PRO A 144 -5.29 10.02 17.45
CA PRO A 144 -3.92 10.42 17.15
C PRO A 144 -3.42 11.59 18.00
N HIS A 145 -2.14 11.56 18.38
CA HIS A 145 -1.44 12.73 18.87
C HIS A 145 -1.00 13.62 17.70
N VAL A 146 -1.36 14.91 17.76
CA VAL A 146 -0.93 15.92 16.79
C VAL A 146 0.11 16.82 17.48
N PRO A 147 1.37 16.77 17.05
CA PRO A 147 2.42 17.46 17.77
C PRO A 147 2.50 18.96 17.45
N THR A 148 3.06 19.72 18.39
CA THR A 148 3.48 21.12 18.13
C THR A 148 4.89 21.18 17.56
N ASP A 149 5.27 22.24 16.82
CA ASP A 149 6.66 22.35 16.31
C ASP A 149 7.68 22.40 17.46
N GLY A 150 8.67 21.52 17.40
CA GLY A 150 9.71 21.38 18.41
C GLY A 150 9.26 20.60 19.65
N GLU A 151 8.11 19.93 19.63
CA GLU A 151 7.65 19.13 20.76
C GLU A 151 8.64 17.99 21.09
N VAL A 152 8.87 17.80 22.39
CA VAL A 152 9.67 16.71 22.93
C VAL A 152 8.79 15.77 23.74
N LEU A 153 8.64 14.54 23.27
CA LEU A 153 7.93 13.47 23.96
C LEU A 153 8.93 12.61 24.75
N GLU A 154 8.55 12.17 25.94
CA GLU A 154 9.38 11.32 26.81
C GLU A 154 8.74 9.93 26.91
N ALA A 155 9.52 8.89 26.61
CA ALA A 155 9.07 7.50 26.62
C ALA A 155 10.16 6.58 27.19
N ASP A 156 9.77 5.39 27.61
CA ASP A 156 10.73 4.33 27.92
C ASP A 156 11.20 3.67 26.61
N VAL A 157 10.26 3.51 25.67
CA VAL A 157 10.51 2.94 24.34
C VAL A 157 9.82 3.78 23.26
N VAL A 158 10.55 4.10 22.19
CA VAL A 158 9.96 4.60 20.94
C VAL A 158 9.95 3.50 19.90
N VAL A 159 8.78 3.27 19.31
CA VAL A 159 8.58 2.30 18.23
C VAL A 159 8.35 3.07 16.94
N VAL A 160 9.21 2.86 15.94
CA VAL A 160 9.12 3.49 14.62
C VAL A 160 8.49 2.51 13.64
N GLY A 161 7.31 2.84 13.14
CA GLY A 161 6.47 1.99 12.30
C GLY A 161 5.41 1.25 13.10
N SER A 162 4.16 1.27 12.62
CA SER A 162 2.99 0.72 13.32
C SER A 162 2.47 -0.61 12.71
N GLY A 163 3.21 -1.17 11.75
CA GLY A 163 2.90 -2.43 11.07
C GLY A 163 2.93 -3.67 11.98
N ALA A 164 2.94 -4.87 11.39
CA ALA A 164 2.84 -6.14 12.10
C ALA A 164 3.82 -6.26 13.30
N GLY A 165 5.11 -5.97 13.07
CA GLY A 165 6.12 -6.01 14.13
C GLY A 165 5.96 -4.88 15.15
N GLY A 166 5.90 -3.64 14.67
CA GLY A 166 5.88 -2.46 15.52
C GLY A 166 4.63 -2.36 16.39
N GLY A 167 3.45 -2.58 15.81
CA GLY A 167 2.20 -2.61 16.56
C GLY A 167 2.17 -3.69 17.64
N THR A 168 2.64 -4.90 17.32
CA THR A 168 2.76 -6.01 18.28
C THR A 168 3.68 -5.66 19.45
N ILE A 169 4.87 -5.14 19.16
CA ILE A 169 5.84 -4.75 20.19
C ILE A 169 5.27 -3.62 21.06
N ALA A 170 4.66 -2.60 20.45
CA ALA A 170 4.05 -1.48 21.20
C ALA A 170 2.96 -1.98 22.17
N GLY A 171 2.06 -2.84 21.70
CA GLY A 171 0.99 -3.40 22.52
C GLY A 171 1.50 -4.21 23.70
N VAL A 172 2.46 -5.12 23.45
CA VAL A 172 3.04 -5.97 24.49
C VAL A 172 3.79 -5.13 25.53
N LEU A 173 4.61 -4.16 25.13
CA LEU A 173 5.38 -3.33 26.07
C LEU A 173 4.49 -2.39 26.89
N ALA A 174 3.47 -1.79 26.26
CA ALA A 174 2.51 -0.93 26.97
C ALA A 174 1.69 -1.73 28.00
N GLN A 175 1.28 -2.96 27.67
CA GLN A 175 0.63 -3.88 28.62
C GLN A 175 1.50 -4.23 29.84
N GLN A 176 2.83 -4.19 29.69
CA GLN A 176 3.77 -4.35 30.80
C GLN A 176 4.02 -3.04 31.58
N GLY A 177 3.29 -1.96 31.28
CA GLY A 177 3.36 -0.69 31.98
C GLY A 177 4.49 0.25 31.50
N MET A 178 5.13 -0.05 30.36
CA MET A 178 6.12 0.85 29.78
C MET A 178 5.44 2.04 29.10
N ARG A 179 6.06 3.22 29.18
CA ARG A 179 5.65 4.39 28.40
C ARG A 179 6.12 4.22 26.97
N VAL A 180 5.18 4.02 26.06
CA VAL A 180 5.47 3.78 24.64
C VAL A 180 5.02 4.96 23.79
N VAL A 181 5.89 5.42 22.90
CA VAL A 181 5.51 6.32 21.80
C VAL A 181 5.65 5.56 20.48
N VAL A 182 4.63 5.61 19.63
CA VAL A 182 4.64 5.02 18.29
C VAL A 182 4.70 6.14 17.26
N LEU A 183 5.69 6.11 16.37
CA LEU A 183 5.79 7.02 15.23
C LEU A 183 5.41 6.27 13.95
N GLU A 184 4.44 6.78 13.20
CA GLU A 184 4.01 6.21 11.92
C GLU A 184 4.10 7.27 10.84
N ALA A 185 4.78 6.97 9.72
CA ALA A 185 4.96 7.92 8.63
C ALA A 185 3.67 8.13 7.82
N GLY A 186 2.84 7.08 7.72
CA GLY A 186 1.53 7.15 7.10
C GLY A 186 0.49 7.90 7.94
N ARG A 187 -0.56 8.36 7.28
CA ARG A 187 -1.67 9.03 7.97
C ARG A 187 -2.49 8.04 8.81
N ALA A 188 -3.15 8.55 9.85
CA ALA A 188 -4.18 7.78 10.54
C ALA A 188 -5.40 7.60 9.62
N THR A 189 -5.78 6.34 9.43
CA THR A 189 -7.04 5.95 8.81
C THR A 189 -7.77 4.99 9.75
N SER A 190 -9.07 4.88 9.58
CA SER A 190 -9.95 4.03 10.38
C SER A 190 -11.13 3.56 9.55
N GLU A 191 -11.97 2.72 10.13
CA GLU A 191 -13.13 2.11 9.48
C GLU A 191 -14.00 3.13 8.74
N ARG A 192 -14.18 4.33 9.33
CA ARG A 192 -14.99 5.41 8.74
C ARG A 192 -14.39 6.06 7.51
N ASP A 193 -13.11 5.80 7.20
CA ASP A 193 -12.36 6.38 6.09
C ASP A 193 -12.33 5.42 4.88
N TYR A 194 -12.68 4.14 5.07
CA TYR A 194 -12.57 3.12 4.03
C TYR A 194 -13.78 3.09 3.09
N ARG A 195 -13.67 3.79 1.95
CA ARG A 195 -14.71 3.85 0.90
C ARG A 195 -14.73 2.63 -0.03
N GLY A 196 -13.72 1.75 0.04
CA GLY A 196 -13.56 0.63 -0.89
C GLY A 196 -13.13 1.05 -2.30
N LEU A 197 -12.70 2.30 -2.47
CA LEU A 197 -12.25 2.85 -3.75
C LEU A 197 -10.74 2.70 -3.90
N GLU A 198 -10.31 2.06 -4.99
CA GLU A 198 -8.91 1.70 -5.24
C GLU A 198 -7.97 2.92 -5.28
N ILE A 199 -8.32 3.96 -6.03
CA ILE A 199 -7.46 5.14 -6.20
C ILE A 199 -7.29 5.90 -4.88
N GLU A 200 -8.39 6.14 -4.16
CA GLU A 200 -8.38 6.82 -2.87
C GLU A 200 -7.56 6.02 -1.85
N ALA A 201 -7.79 4.71 -1.74
CA ALA A 201 -7.04 3.84 -0.85
C ALA A 201 -5.55 3.78 -1.20
N SER A 202 -5.22 3.75 -2.49
CA SER A 202 -3.83 3.75 -2.95
C SER A 202 -3.11 5.02 -2.50
N GLN A 203 -3.70 6.18 -2.76
CA GLN A 203 -3.13 7.49 -2.41
C GLN A 203 -2.99 7.69 -0.90
N THR A 204 -3.95 7.21 -0.11
CA THR A 204 -4.01 7.50 1.33
C THR A 204 -3.35 6.44 2.20
N MET A 205 -3.21 5.20 1.73
CA MET A 205 -2.76 4.08 2.56
C MET A 205 -1.59 3.28 2.01
N MET A 206 -1.18 3.46 0.75
CA MET A 206 -0.11 2.67 0.16
C MET A 206 1.18 3.47 0.05
N TYR A 207 2.30 2.78 0.27
CA TYR A 207 3.63 3.35 0.12
C TYR A 207 3.80 3.90 -1.30
N ARG A 208 4.10 5.20 -1.39
CA ARG A 208 4.20 5.96 -2.66
C ARG A 208 2.95 5.83 -3.55
N GLY A 209 1.76 5.80 -2.95
CA GLY A 209 0.52 5.70 -3.71
C GLY A 209 0.33 4.36 -4.42
N GLY A 210 1.08 3.31 -4.03
CA GLY A 210 1.12 2.03 -4.73
C GLY A 210 2.08 1.98 -5.92
N ILE A 211 2.77 3.09 -6.22
CA ILE A 211 3.72 3.22 -7.34
C ILE A 211 5.15 3.08 -6.80
N ALA A 212 5.50 1.89 -6.32
CA ALA A 212 6.87 1.55 -5.95
C ALA A 212 7.39 0.46 -6.88
N VAL A 213 8.33 0.81 -7.76
CA VAL A 213 8.90 -0.11 -8.75
C VAL A 213 10.42 -0.17 -8.60
N SER A 214 11.01 -1.31 -8.98
CA SER A 214 12.46 -1.44 -9.11
C SER A 214 13.01 -0.46 -10.16
N ALA A 215 14.29 -0.11 -10.07
CA ALA A 215 14.92 0.86 -10.97
C ALA A 215 14.87 0.46 -12.46
N ASP A 216 14.81 -0.85 -12.73
CA ASP A 216 14.65 -1.42 -14.08
C ASP A 216 13.18 -1.67 -14.48
N GLY A 217 12.23 -1.34 -13.60
CA GLY A 217 10.78 -1.47 -13.83
C GLY A 217 10.24 -2.90 -13.79
N ASN A 218 11.06 -3.92 -13.54
CA ASN A 218 10.65 -5.33 -13.63
C ASN A 218 9.87 -5.84 -12.40
N VAL A 219 9.96 -5.15 -11.25
CA VAL A 219 9.32 -5.58 -10.00
C VAL A 219 8.53 -4.42 -9.41
N GLY A 220 7.23 -4.60 -9.26
CA GLY A 220 6.37 -3.76 -8.43
C GLY A 220 6.40 -4.21 -6.97
N LEU A 221 6.43 -3.26 -6.05
CA LEU A 221 6.39 -3.46 -4.61
C LEU A 221 5.12 -2.82 -4.05
N LEU A 222 4.34 -3.59 -3.31
CA LEU A 222 3.18 -3.10 -2.60
C LEU A 222 3.43 -3.14 -1.09
N ALA A 223 3.32 -1.99 -0.43
CA ALA A 223 3.45 -1.87 1.01
C ALA A 223 2.45 -0.85 1.56
N GLY A 224 2.04 -1.02 2.81
CA GLY A 224 1.16 -0.06 3.49
C GLY A 224 1.95 1.10 4.08
N ALA A 225 1.41 2.31 3.93
CA ALA A 225 1.86 3.56 4.54
C ALA A 225 0.65 4.25 5.19
N THR A 226 0.12 3.61 6.24
CA THR A 226 -0.99 4.09 7.07
C THR A 226 -0.83 3.52 8.47
N LEU A 227 -1.61 4.02 9.44
CA LEU A 227 -1.67 3.43 10.77
C LEU A 227 -2.06 1.94 10.68
N GLY A 228 -1.22 1.07 11.25
CA GLY A 228 -1.31 -0.40 11.13
C GLY A 228 -0.49 -0.99 9.96
N GLY A 229 0.09 -0.14 9.10
CA GLY A 229 0.96 -0.51 7.99
C GLY A 229 0.34 -1.53 7.04
N GLY A 230 1.14 -2.48 6.56
CA GLY A 230 0.68 -3.55 5.67
C GLY A 230 -0.44 -4.43 6.24
N THR A 231 -0.62 -4.47 7.57
CA THR A 231 -1.70 -5.27 8.18
C THR A 231 -3.08 -4.67 7.95
N THR A 232 -3.15 -3.38 7.65
CA THR A 232 -4.39 -2.67 7.29
C THR A 232 -4.85 -3.02 5.86
N ILE A 233 -3.90 -3.25 4.94
CA ILE A 233 -4.19 -3.40 3.49
C ILE A 233 -3.94 -4.80 2.90
N ASN A 234 -3.42 -5.77 3.67
CA ASN A 234 -3.13 -7.11 3.12
C ASN A 234 -4.40 -7.96 2.86
N TRP A 235 -4.26 -9.20 2.39
CA TRP A 235 -5.39 -10.12 2.19
C TRP A 235 -5.56 -11.17 3.30
N HIS A 236 -5.27 -10.81 4.54
CA HIS A 236 -5.58 -11.58 5.76
C HIS A 236 -4.89 -12.94 5.98
N ASN A 237 -4.21 -13.50 4.98
CA ASN A 237 -3.67 -14.86 5.08
C ASN A 237 -2.71 -15.02 6.26
N CYS A 238 -3.01 -15.99 7.13
CA CYS A 238 -2.19 -16.39 8.26
C CYS A 238 -1.56 -17.75 7.97
N VAL A 239 -0.29 -17.73 7.56
CA VAL A 239 0.46 -18.95 7.25
C VAL A 239 1.51 -19.18 8.32
N ARG A 240 1.53 -20.38 8.88
CA ARG A 240 2.59 -20.80 9.79
C ARG A 240 3.85 -21.12 8.99
N PRO A 241 5.04 -20.67 9.43
CA PRO A 241 6.28 -21.15 8.84
C PRO A 241 6.38 -22.67 9.04
N SER A 242 6.77 -23.40 7.99
CA SER A 242 6.92 -24.85 8.07
C SER A 242 8.09 -25.21 9.00
N ALA A 243 8.07 -26.43 9.54
CA ALA A 243 9.19 -26.95 10.33
C ALA A 243 10.50 -26.92 9.53
N GLU A 244 10.44 -27.23 8.22
CA GLU A 244 11.61 -27.18 7.34
C GLU A 244 12.23 -25.78 7.25
N VAL A 245 11.41 -24.74 7.05
CA VAL A 245 11.87 -23.34 7.01
C VAL A 245 12.47 -22.92 8.36
N ARG A 246 11.83 -23.32 9.47
CA ARG A 246 12.33 -23.00 10.82
C ARG A 246 13.66 -23.69 11.11
N SER A 247 13.79 -24.97 10.76
CA SER A 247 15.04 -25.71 10.91
C SER A 247 16.16 -25.16 10.01
N GLU A 248 15.84 -24.69 8.80
CA GLU A 248 16.80 -23.97 7.95
C GLU A 248 17.31 -22.70 8.64
N TRP A 249 16.40 -21.87 9.17
CA TRP A 249 16.76 -20.66 9.92
C TRP A 249 17.64 -20.94 11.14
N ALA A 250 17.33 -21.99 11.90
CA ALA A 250 18.12 -22.39 13.06
C ALA A 250 19.50 -22.93 12.66
N ARG A 251 19.56 -23.83 11.67
CA ARG A 251 20.79 -24.52 11.24
C ARG A 251 21.75 -23.60 10.49
N ASP A 252 21.25 -22.85 9.53
CA ASP A 252 22.08 -22.13 8.56
C ASP A 252 22.30 -20.66 8.95
N TRP A 253 21.40 -20.10 9.76
CA TRP A 253 21.42 -18.68 10.14
C TRP A 253 21.51 -18.44 11.65
N GLY A 254 21.58 -19.51 12.46
CA GLY A 254 21.80 -19.43 13.91
C GLY A 254 20.60 -18.94 14.73
N LEU A 255 19.41 -18.85 14.14
CA LEU A 255 18.17 -18.46 14.82
C LEU A 255 17.58 -19.63 15.61
N THR A 256 18.34 -20.19 16.55
CA THR A 256 18.01 -21.47 17.21
C THR A 256 16.67 -21.48 17.93
N ASP A 257 16.23 -20.31 18.39
CA ASP A 257 15.03 -20.11 19.19
C ASP A 257 13.76 -20.32 18.35
N VAL A 258 13.83 -20.09 17.03
CA VAL A 258 12.68 -20.24 16.13
C VAL A 258 12.28 -21.69 15.92
N ASP A 259 13.18 -22.65 16.17
CA ASP A 259 12.90 -24.09 16.08
C ASP A 259 12.56 -24.72 17.45
N SER A 260 12.23 -23.88 18.45
CA SER A 260 11.88 -24.32 19.80
C SER A 260 10.37 -24.31 20.06
N PRO A 261 9.88 -25.04 21.08
CA PRO A 261 8.48 -24.97 21.52
C PRO A 261 8.04 -23.57 21.99
N GLU A 262 8.98 -22.71 22.43
CA GLU A 262 8.66 -21.32 22.79
C GLU A 262 8.20 -20.53 21.57
N PHE A 263 8.74 -20.79 20.39
CA PHE A 263 8.28 -20.14 19.16
C PHE A 263 6.85 -20.57 18.81
N ASP A 264 6.47 -21.83 19.05
CA ASP A 264 5.08 -22.27 18.87
C ASP A 264 4.15 -21.52 19.82
N ARG A 265 4.55 -21.33 21.09
CA ARG A 265 3.79 -20.52 22.05
C ARG A 265 3.61 -19.07 21.57
N HIS A 266 4.65 -18.47 20.98
CA HIS A 266 4.55 -17.14 20.38
C HIS A 266 3.57 -17.10 19.20
N LEU A 267 3.65 -18.07 18.29
CA LEU A 267 2.72 -18.20 17.17
C LEU A 267 1.27 -18.35 17.65
N GLU A 268 0.99 -19.24 18.60
CA GLU A 268 -0.35 -19.42 19.15
C GLU A 268 -0.88 -18.15 19.81
N THR A 269 -0.03 -17.44 20.56
CA THR A 269 -0.42 -16.18 21.21
C THR A 269 -0.86 -15.14 20.18
N VAL A 270 -0.09 -14.98 19.10
CA VAL A 270 -0.38 -14.02 18.04
C VAL A 270 -1.62 -14.43 17.24
N LEU A 271 -1.71 -15.70 16.81
CA LEU A 271 -2.85 -16.23 16.06
C LEU A 271 -4.16 -16.13 16.85
N ALA A 272 -4.12 -16.42 18.16
CA ALA A 272 -5.29 -16.26 19.03
C ALA A 272 -5.70 -14.78 19.16
N ARG A 273 -4.76 -13.85 19.38
CA ARG A 273 -5.07 -12.42 19.52
C ARG A 273 -5.68 -11.83 18.25
N MET A 274 -5.26 -12.30 17.07
CA MET A 274 -5.79 -11.88 15.77
C MET A 274 -6.98 -12.72 15.29
N LYS A 275 -7.55 -13.58 16.15
CA LYS A 275 -8.69 -14.45 15.83
C LYS A 275 -8.49 -15.26 14.53
N ALA A 276 -7.29 -15.77 14.27
CA ALA A 276 -7.00 -16.50 13.04
C ALA A 276 -7.91 -17.74 12.90
N ASN A 277 -8.67 -17.83 11.81
CA ASN A 277 -9.63 -18.91 11.56
C ASN A 277 -9.86 -19.12 10.06
N ASP A 278 -10.49 -20.23 9.69
CA ASP A 278 -10.88 -20.55 8.30
C ASP A 278 -12.38 -20.40 8.03
N SER A 279 -13.16 -19.96 9.03
CA SER A 279 -14.62 -19.83 8.93
C SER A 279 -15.08 -18.65 8.08
N CYS A 280 -14.19 -17.68 7.84
CA CYS A 280 -14.42 -16.51 6.99
C CYS A 280 -13.73 -16.64 5.61
N SER A 281 -13.64 -17.84 5.06
CA SER A 281 -12.90 -18.13 3.81
C SER A 281 -13.81 -18.68 2.71
N ASP A 282 -14.73 -17.83 2.24
CA ASP A 282 -15.73 -18.20 1.22
C ASP A 282 -15.14 -18.47 -0.17
N PHE A 283 -15.78 -19.39 -0.90
CA PHE A 283 -15.46 -19.69 -2.29
C PHE A 283 -16.45 -19.03 -3.25
N ASN A 284 -15.95 -18.12 -4.08
CA ASN A 284 -16.67 -17.60 -5.24
C ASN A 284 -16.65 -18.61 -6.40
N GLY A 285 -17.33 -18.30 -7.50
CA GLY A 285 -17.38 -19.15 -8.69
C GLY A 285 -16.00 -19.60 -9.20
N PRO A 286 -15.04 -18.68 -9.41
CA PRO A 286 -13.65 -19.04 -9.75
C PRO A 286 -12.99 -20.01 -8.75
N HIS A 287 -13.12 -19.78 -7.44
CA HIS A 287 -12.57 -20.69 -6.42
C HIS A 287 -13.19 -22.09 -6.51
N GLN A 288 -14.50 -22.19 -6.75
CA GLN A 288 -15.18 -23.49 -6.92
C GLN A 288 -14.67 -24.24 -8.15
N ARG A 289 -14.48 -23.55 -9.29
CA ARG A 289 -13.88 -24.15 -10.50
C ARG A 289 -12.45 -24.62 -10.27
N MET A 290 -11.67 -23.85 -9.52
CA MET A 290 -10.31 -24.25 -9.12
C MET A 290 -10.35 -25.49 -8.24
N ALA A 291 -11.28 -25.58 -7.29
CA ALA A 291 -11.46 -26.75 -6.43
C ALA A 291 -11.85 -28.00 -7.21
N GLU A 292 -12.75 -27.88 -8.19
CA GLU A 292 -13.15 -28.96 -9.11
C GLU A 292 -11.94 -29.47 -9.90
N GLY A 293 -11.15 -28.57 -10.48
CA GLY A 293 -9.94 -28.90 -11.23
C GLY A 293 -8.86 -29.57 -10.36
N ALA A 294 -8.57 -29.00 -9.19
CA ALA A 294 -7.64 -29.58 -8.23
C ALA A 294 -8.03 -31.00 -7.84
N LYS A 295 -9.32 -31.22 -7.54
CA LYS A 295 -9.86 -32.55 -7.24
C LYS A 295 -9.70 -33.52 -8.41
N ALA A 296 -10.00 -33.10 -9.64
CA ALA A 296 -9.86 -33.93 -10.82
C ALA A 296 -8.39 -34.38 -11.08
N LEU A 297 -7.43 -33.54 -10.67
CA LEU A 297 -6.00 -33.82 -10.74
C LEU A 297 -5.44 -34.57 -9.53
N GLY A 298 -6.26 -34.81 -8.49
CA GLY A 298 -5.81 -35.43 -7.24
C GLY A 298 -4.97 -34.50 -6.36
N TRP A 299 -5.07 -33.18 -6.53
CA TRP A 299 -4.38 -32.19 -5.73
C TRP A 299 -5.14 -31.86 -4.45
N SER A 300 -4.40 -31.59 -3.37
CA SER A 300 -4.97 -31.10 -2.10
C SER A 300 -5.33 -29.62 -2.22
N MET A 301 -6.49 -29.25 -1.67
CA MET A 301 -6.91 -27.86 -1.50
C MET A 301 -7.40 -27.67 -0.08
N HIS A 302 -7.02 -26.55 0.53
CA HIS A 302 -7.44 -26.15 1.87
C HIS A 302 -8.00 -24.73 1.82
N THR A 303 -8.96 -24.45 2.69
CA THR A 303 -9.40 -23.08 2.97
C THR A 303 -8.25 -22.31 3.62
N ALA A 304 -8.09 -21.04 3.24
CA ALA A 304 -7.09 -20.18 3.86
C ALA A 304 -7.48 -19.88 5.30
N VAL A 305 -6.50 -19.83 6.21
CA VAL A 305 -6.69 -19.25 7.54
C VAL A 305 -6.49 -17.74 7.43
N ARG A 306 -7.42 -16.96 7.98
CA ARG A 306 -7.48 -15.51 7.89
C ARG A 306 -7.63 -14.87 9.27
N ASN A 307 -7.04 -13.70 9.48
CA ASN A 307 -7.23 -12.88 10.68
C ASN A 307 -8.50 -12.01 10.59
N VAL A 308 -9.67 -12.65 10.63
CA VAL A 308 -10.97 -12.00 10.48
C VAL A 308 -11.86 -12.36 11.66
N ASP A 309 -12.50 -11.36 12.27
CA ASP A 309 -13.49 -11.56 13.32
C ASP A 309 -14.80 -12.11 12.74
N PRO A 310 -15.23 -13.33 13.09
CA PRO A 310 -16.48 -13.89 12.56
C PRO A 310 -17.72 -13.11 12.97
N ASP A 311 -17.66 -12.36 14.08
CA ASP A 311 -18.81 -11.64 14.62
C ASP A 311 -19.18 -10.40 13.79
N THR A 312 -18.22 -9.83 13.06
CA THR A 312 -18.40 -8.64 12.22
C THR A 312 -18.11 -8.92 10.75
N TYR A 313 -17.86 -10.18 10.38
CA TYR A 313 -17.54 -10.59 9.03
C TYR A 313 -18.70 -10.35 8.06
N ASP A 314 -18.41 -9.69 6.94
CA ASP A 314 -19.30 -9.57 5.80
C ASP A 314 -18.56 -10.03 4.52
N PRO A 315 -19.08 -11.04 3.80
CA PRO A 315 -18.42 -11.59 2.61
C PRO A 315 -18.37 -10.63 1.42
N VAL A 316 -19.29 -9.64 1.36
CA VAL A 316 -19.26 -8.59 0.34
C VAL A 316 -18.16 -7.60 0.68
N ALA A 317 -18.08 -7.11 1.92
CA ALA A 317 -17.00 -6.22 2.39
C ALA A 317 -15.62 -6.85 2.20
N ALA A 318 -15.53 -8.17 2.45
CA ALA A 318 -14.30 -8.93 2.36
C ALA A 318 -13.61 -8.84 0.98
N GLY A 319 -14.37 -8.56 -0.08
CA GLY A 319 -13.83 -8.35 -1.43
C GLY A 319 -13.02 -7.06 -1.59
N TYR A 320 -13.13 -6.12 -0.65
CA TYR A 320 -12.54 -4.77 -0.74
C TYR A 320 -11.44 -4.52 0.27
N THR A 321 -11.07 -5.50 1.10
CA THR A 321 -10.23 -5.30 2.30
C THR A 321 -8.80 -4.84 2.03
N GLN A 322 -8.36 -4.87 0.76
CA GLN A 322 -7.11 -4.23 0.34
C GLN A 322 -7.20 -2.70 0.40
N PHE A 323 -8.41 -2.17 0.23
CA PHE A 323 -8.76 -0.75 0.26
C PHE A 323 -9.33 -0.33 1.63
N GLY A 324 -8.95 -1.07 2.68
CA GLY A 324 -9.45 -0.91 4.04
C GLY A 324 -10.72 -1.72 4.30
N ASP A 325 -10.97 -2.04 5.56
CA ASP A 325 -12.14 -2.82 5.97
C ASP A 325 -13.11 -1.94 6.80
N PRO A 326 -14.22 -1.44 6.20
CA PRO A 326 -15.17 -0.60 6.91
C PRO A 326 -15.96 -1.33 7.99
N THR A 327 -15.96 -2.67 8.00
CA THR A 327 -16.70 -3.47 9.01
C THR A 327 -15.92 -3.61 10.32
N GLY A 328 -14.61 -3.36 10.30
CA GLY A 328 -13.72 -3.62 11.43
C GLY A 328 -13.45 -5.12 11.68
N SER A 329 -13.89 -6.02 10.80
CA SER A 329 -13.65 -7.47 10.92
C SER A 329 -12.18 -7.85 10.79
N LYS A 330 -11.39 -7.06 10.07
CA LYS A 330 -9.95 -7.27 9.90
C LYS A 330 -9.24 -7.08 11.23
N MET A 331 -8.67 -8.17 11.74
CA MET A 331 -7.85 -8.16 12.95
C MET A 331 -6.40 -7.74 12.63
N SER A 332 -6.25 -6.56 12.03
CA SER A 332 -4.97 -5.88 11.80
C SER A 332 -4.35 -5.45 13.13
N THR A 333 -3.13 -4.89 13.11
CA THR A 333 -2.57 -4.30 14.34
C THR A 333 -3.43 -3.16 14.86
N LEU A 334 -4.15 -2.43 13.99
CA LEU A 334 -5.09 -1.37 14.36
C LEU A 334 -6.20 -1.88 15.31
N ASN A 335 -6.70 -3.09 15.07
CA ASN A 335 -7.78 -3.73 15.85
C ASN A 335 -7.27 -4.74 16.89
N THR A 336 -5.94 -4.92 16.98
CA THR A 336 -5.29 -5.81 17.95
C THR A 336 -4.29 -5.03 18.80
N TYR A 337 -3.00 -5.16 18.50
CA TYR A 337 -1.94 -4.72 19.39
C TYR A 337 -1.72 -3.20 19.45
N LEU A 338 -2.04 -2.43 18.40
CA LEU A 338 -2.03 -0.96 18.51
C LEU A 338 -3.18 -0.46 19.36
N ARG A 339 -4.35 -1.09 19.25
CA ARG A 339 -5.47 -0.84 20.16
C ARG A 339 -5.07 -1.16 21.60
N ASP A 340 -4.44 -2.31 21.82
CA ASP A 340 -3.90 -2.67 23.13
C ASP A 340 -2.89 -1.64 23.65
N ALA A 341 -1.99 -1.13 22.78
CA ALA A 341 -1.03 -0.10 23.15
C ALA A 341 -1.74 1.19 23.60
N TYR A 342 -2.72 1.64 22.81
CA TYR A 342 -3.51 2.83 23.09
C TYR A 342 -4.31 2.71 24.40
N ASP A 343 -4.95 1.56 24.64
CA ASP A 343 -5.71 1.27 25.86
C ASP A 343 -4.83 1.33 27.12
N HIS A 344 -3.52 1.08 26.96
CA HIS A 344 -2.52 1.15 28.03
C HIS A 344 -1.72 2.47 28.03
N GLY A 345 -2.22 3.49 27.33
CA GLY A 345 -1.69 4.85 27.39
C GLY A 345 -0.51 5.14 26.47
N ALA A 346 -0.26 4.30 25.46
CA ALA A 346 0.74 4.64 24.44
C ALA A 346 0.33 5.88 23.64
N VAL A 347 1.30 6.74 23.33
CA VAL A 347 1.09 7.92 22.49
C VAL A 347 1.39 7.54 21.04
N ILE A 348 0.41 7.71 20.16
CA ILE A 348 0.51 7.31 18.74
C ILE A 348 0.54 8.58 17.89
N VAL A 349 1.64 8.77 17.15
CA VAL A 349 1.90 9.96 16.34
C VAL A 349 1.99 9.55 14.86
N PRO A 350 0.85 9.49 14.13
CA PRO A 350 0.84 9.23 12.70
C PRO A 350 1.31 10.47 11.91
N SER A 351 1.43 10.32 10.59
CA SER A 351 1.98 11.33 9.68
C SER A 351 3.37 11.84 10.10
N THR A 352 4.13 11.04 10.83
CA THR A 352 5.43 11.37 11.43
C THR A 352 6.52 10.47 10.90
N ARG A 353 7.34 11.00 10.00
CA ARG A 353 8.50 10.29 9.47
C ARG A 353 9.66 10.41 10.44
N ALA A 354 10.19 9.27 10.90
CA ALA A 354 11.46 9.26 11.62
C ALA A 354 12.62 9.59 10.68
N ASP A 355 13.39 10.60 11.04
CA ASP A 355 14.50 11.09 10.23
C ASP A 355 15.81 10.43 10.64
N GLN A 356 16.02 10.30 11.95
CA GLN A 356 17.26 9.78 12.54
C GLN A 356 17.02 9.16 13.93
N VAL A 357 17.66 8.01 14.18
CA VAL A 357 17.84 7.47 15.54
C VAL A 357 19.01 8.19 16.19
N CYS A 358 18.77 8.84 17.33
CA CYS A 358 19.77 9.61 18.06
C CYS A 358 20.60 8.68 18.96
N VAL A 359 21.94 8.83 18.90
CA VAL A 359 22.89 8.02 19.67
C VAL A 359 23.93 8.93 20.31
N GLU A 360 24.16 8.75 21.61
CA GLU A 360 25.20 9.43 22.39
C GLU A 360 26.01 8.37 23.14
N ASP A 361 27.34 8.45 23.09
CA ASP A 361 28.26 7.51 23.74
C ASP A 361 27.94 6.01 23.50
N GLY A 362 27.50 5.70 22.27
CA GLY A 362 27.14 4.36 21.84
C GLY A 362 25.78 3.85 22.38
N ARG A 363 24.97 4.73 22.97
CA ARG A 363 23.62 4.41 23.47
C ARG A 363 22.56 5.24 22.76
N THR A 364 21.42 4.64 22.46
CA THR A 364 20.28 5.38 21.92
C THR A 364 19.72 6.37 22.94
N THR A 365 19.43 7.58 22.48
CA THR A 365 18.82 8.66 23.29
C THR A 365 17.42 9.04 22.81
N GLY A 366 17.02 8.55 21.64
CA GLY A 366 15.70 8.82 21.10
C GLY A 366 15.63 8.75 19.57
N VAL A 367 14.60 9.39 19.02
CA VAL A 367 14.37 9.54 17.59
C VAL A 367 14.00 10.98 17.28
N ALA A 368 14.69 11.58 16.31
CA ALA A 368 14.29 12.82 15.67
C ALA A 368 13.36 12.51 14.49
N ALA A 369 12.27 13.25 14.37
CA ALA A 369 11.25 13.01 13.36
C ALA A 369 10.59 14.30 12.88
N THR A 370 9.93 14.20 11.73
CA THR A 370 9.16 15.27 11.10
C THR A 370 7.71 14.82 10.94
N TRP A 371 6.80 15.52 11.62
CA TRP A 371 5.36 15.40 11.40
C TRP A 371 4.95 16.28 10.23
N THR A 372 4.12 15.76 9.33
CA THR A 372 3.56 16.50 8.20
C THR A 372 2.04 16.48 8.31
N ASP A 373 1.41 17.65 8.34
CA ASP A 373 -0.04 17.75 8.27
C ASP A 373 -0.53 17.19 6.92
N PRO A 374 -1.42 16.18 6.92
CA PRO A 374 -1.79 15.50 5.68
C PRO A 374 -2.70 16.35 4.78
N GLU A 375 -3.28 17.45 5.26
CA GLU A 375 -4.18 18.32 4.50
C GLU A 375 -3.44 19.56 3.96
N SER A 376 -2.64 20.22 4.81
CA SER A 376 -1.96 21.46 4.50
C SER A 376 -0.50 21.29 4.08
N GLY A 377 0.11 20.14 4.36
CA GLY A 377 1.54 19.89 4.15
C GLY A 377 2.45 20.62 5.14
N GLU A 378 1.89 21.27 6.17
CA GLU A 378 2.68 21.92 7.22
C GLU A 378 3.61 20.91 7.90
N GLN A 379 4.90 21.24 8.03
CA GLN A 379 5.88 20.38 8.68
C GLN A 379 6.24 20.89 10.07
N ARG A 380 6.32 19.97 11.03
CA ARG A 380 6.68 20.22 12.43
C ARG A 380 7.75 19.23 12.88
N ARG A 381 8.75 19.72 13.59
CA ARG A 381 9.80 18.88 14.18
C ARG A 381 9.30 18.25 15.47
N VAL A 382 9.62 16.98 15.66
CA VAL A 382 9.27 16.21 16.85
C VAL A 382 10.51 15.44 17.30
N THR A 383 10.74 15.40 18.62
CA THR A 383 11.77 14.54 19.20
C THR A 383 11.12 13.61 20.22
N VAL A 384 11.38 12.31 20.12
CA VAL A 384 11.00 11.35 21.15
C VAL A 384 12.25 10.91 21.89
N ARG A 385 12.38 11.29 23.15
CA ARG A 385 13.46 10.83 24.02
C ARG A 385 13.06 9.47 24.60
N ALA A 386 13.94 8.49 24.38
CA ALA A 386 13.74 7.14 24.87
C ALA A 386 15.08 6.42 25.00
N THR A 387 15.17 5.54 25.99
CA THR A 387 16.37 4.72 26.18
C THR A 387 16.43 3.54 25.21
N HIS A 388 15.28 3.08 24.74
CA HIS A 388 15.17 1.99 23.77
C HIS A 388 14.44 2.47 22.52
N VAL A 389 14.97 2.09 21.36
CA VAL A 389 14.40 2.42 20.04
C VAL A 389 14.14 1.12 19.30
N VAL A 390 12.90 0.91 18.86
CA VAL A 390 12.50 -0.21 18.01
C VAL A 390 12.29 0.31 16.60
N VAL A 391 13.09 -0.17 15.64
CA VAL A 391 12.98 0.22 14.23
C VAL A 391 12.19 -0.86 13.47
N ALA A 392 10.90 -0.61 13.26
CA ALA A 392 9.92 -1.52 12.67
C ALA A 392 9.24 -0.93 11.41
N CYS A 393 10.01 -0.23 10.58
CA CYS A 393 9.55 0.45 9.35
C CYS A 393 9.35 -0.49 8.14
N GLY A 394 9.39 -1.81 8.34
CA GLY A 394 9.30 -2.81 7.27
C GLY A 394 10.62 -3.01 6.49
N ALA A 395 10.63 -3.99 5.58
CA ALA A 395 11.84 -4.41 4.87
C ALA A 395 12.49 -3.33 4.00
N LEU A 396 11.73 -2.31 3.59
CA LEU A 396 12.20 -1.21 2.75
C LEU A 396 12.78 -0.05 3.57
N GLU A 397 12.05 0.43 4.57
CA GLU A 397 12.41 1.66 5.29
C GLU A 397 13.20 1.42 6.58
N THR A 398 13.17 0.22 7.17
CA THR A 398 14.04 -0.12 8.31
C THR A 398 15.53 0.05 7.95
N PRO A 399 16.04 -0.58 6.86
CA PRO A 399 17.43 -0.37 6.49
C PRO A 399 17.71 1.09 6.10
N ALA A 400 16.77 1.80 5.47
CA ALA A 400 16.94 3.19 5.08
C ALA A 400 17.12 4.12 6.31
N LEU A 401 16.32 3.93 7.37
CA LEU A 401 16.47 4.68 8.61
C LEU A 401 17.77 4.34 9.33
N LEU A 402 18.12 3.05 9.42
CA LEU A 402 19.37 2.61 10.06
C LEU A 402 20.60 3.21 9.37
N LEU A 403 20.67 3.12 8.03
CA LEU A 403 21.77 3.67 7.23
C LEU A 403 21.92 5.19 7.41
N ARG A 404 20.81 5.94 7.33
CA ARG A 404 20.84 7.41 7.52
C ARG A 404 21.15 7.80 8.98
N SER A 405 20.91 6.89 9.94
CA SER A 405 21.30 7.08 11.34
C SER A 405 22.73 6.64 11.64
N GLY A 406 23.47 6.11 10.66
CA GLY A 406 24.81 5.57 10.88
C GLY A 406 24.84 4.31 11.76
N ILE A 407 23.70 3.62 11.92
CA ILE A 407 23.57 2.41 12.72
C ILE A 407 23.56 1.22 11.77
N GLY A 408 24.41 0.22 12.01
CA GLY A 408 24.38 -1.02 11.25
C GLY A 408 25.73 -1.72 11.14
N GLY A 409 25.78 -2.64 10.18
CA GLY A 409 26.96 -3.39 9.78
C GLY A 409 26.85 -3.74 8.30
N PRO A 410 27.69 -4.66 7.78
CA PRO A 410 27.75 -4.95 6.34
C PRO A 410 26.45 -5.51 5.75
N ALA A 411 25.53 -5.98 6.58
CA ALA A 411 24.26 -6.57 6.15
C ALA A 411 23.12 -5.55 5.96
N VAL A 412 23.20 -4.34 6.53
CA VAL A 412 22.07 -3.39 6.47
C VAL A 412 21.89 -2.90 5.02
N GLY A 413 20.66 -3.05 4.51
CA GLY A 413 20.31 -2.74 3.12
C GLY A 413 20.69 -3.83 2.11
N GLN A 414 21.19 -4.98 2.58
CA GLN A 414 21.49 -6.15 1.75
C GLN A 414 20.42 -7.23 1.94
N ASN A 415 20.48 -8.27 1.10
CA ASN A 415 19.68 -9.50 1.23
C ASN A 415 18.15 -9.27 1.21
N LEU A 416 17.66 -8.39 0.34
CA LEU A 416 16.22 -8.26 0.09
C LEU A 416 15.71 -9.54 -0.59
N TYR A 417 14.75 -10.21 0.05
CA TYR A 417 14.01 -11.33 -0.52
C TYR A 417 12.57 -10.91 -0.82
N LEU A 418 12.05 -11.37 -1.96
CA LEU A 418 10.70 -11.09 -2.42
C LEU A 418 10.01 -12.42 -2.77
N HIS A 419 8.68 -12.44 -2.65
CA HIS A 419 7.84 -13.51 -3.20
C HIS A 419 7.19 -13.01 -4.49
N PRO A 420 7.87 -13.11 -5.65
CA PRO A 420 7.32 -12.61 -6.90
C PRO A 420 6.05 -13.38 -7.27
N SER A 421 4.98 -12.65 -7.57
CA SER A 421 3.77 -13.18 -8.20
C SER A 421 3.65 -12.57 -9.60
N ALA A 422 3.37 -13.40 -10.60
CA ALA A 422 3.19 -12.99 -11.99
C ALA A 422 1.73 -12.67 -12.31
#